data_AF-A0AAV7URD6-F1
#
_entry.id   AF-A0AAV7URD6-F1
#
_cell.length_a   1.000
_cell.length_b   1.000
_cell.length_c   1.000
_cell.angle_alpha   90.00
_cell.angle_beta   90.00
_cell.angle_gamma   90.00
#
_symmetry.space_group_name_H-M   'P 1'
#
loop_
_entity.id
_entity.type
_entity.pdbx_description
1 polymer ?
#
loop_
_entity_poly.entity_id
_entity_poly.type
_entity_poly.pdbx_seq_one_letter_code
_entity_poly.pdbx_strand_id
1 'polypeptide(L)' 'KLGKAKYMSTLDLTKGYWQIPLAQADKEKTAFSTSSGLYHFNVLPFGLHGAPAT' A
#
# COMPACT_ATOMS: atom_id res chain seq x y z
N LYS A 1 7.77 -4.15 -23.97
CA LYS A 1 8.20 -2.79 -24.40
C LYS A 1 6.93 -2.01 -24.71
N LEU A 2 6.66 -0.90 -24.02
CA LEU A 2 5.55 -0.03 -24.46
C LEU A 2 5.83 0.39 -25.91
N GLY A 3 4.79 0.38 -26.76
CA GLY A 3 4.91 0.59 -28.20
C GLY A 3 5.33 2.02 -28.58
N LYS A 4 5.30 2.33 -29.88
CA LYS A 4 5.53 3.71 -30.37
C LYS A 4 4.31 4.59 -30.04
N ALA A 5 4.31 5.20 -28.85
CA ALA A 5 3.34 6.20 -28.46
C ALA A 5 3.84 7.61 -28.80
N LYS A 6 2.94 8.49 -29.25
CA LYS A 6 3.25 9.92 -29.48
C LYS A 6 3.40 10.69 -28.17
N TYR A 7 2.72 10.25 -27.11
CA TYR A 7 2.76 10.81 -25.77
C TYR A 7 2.70 9.67 -24.75
N MET A 8 3.46 9.82 -23.66
CA MET A 8 3.42 8.94 -22.51
C MET A 8 3.26 9.82 -21.28
N SER A 9 2.29 9.51 -20.44
CA SER A 9 2.13 10.12 -19.12
C SER A 9 2.27 9.04 -18.05
N THR A 10 2.88 9.41 -16.95
CA THR A 10 3.07 8.56 -15.77
C THR A 10 2.36 9.23 -14.61
N LEU A 11 1.60 8.44 -13.85
CA LEU A 11 0.98 8.88 -12.61
C LEU A 11 1.69 8.18 -11.45
N ASP A 12 2.17 8.96 -10.50
CA ASP A 12 2.70 8.42 -9.25
C ASP A 12 1.56 8.21 -8.25
N LEU A 13 1.21 6.93 -8.06
CA LEU A 13 0.19 6.50 -7.12
C LEU A 13 0.79 5.92 -5.83
N THR A 14 2.07 6.19 -5.54
CA THR A 14 2.74 5.69 -4.32
C THR A 14 2.01 6.13 -3.05
N LYS A 15 1.35 7.30 -3.03
CA LYS A 15 0.53 7.71 -1.89
C LYS A 15 -0.84 7.02 -1.80
N GLY A 16 -1.25 6.26 -2.82
CA GLY A 16 -2.52 5.54 -2.86
C GLY A 16 -2.62 4.44 -1.80
N TYR A 17 -1.50 3.85 -1.39
CA TYR A 17 -1.43 2.84 -0.33
C TYR A 17 -2.14 3.30 0.96
N TRP A 18 -1.88 4.55 1.37
CA TRP A 18 -2.44 5.12 2.59
C TRP A 18 -3.92 5.51 2.49
N GLN A 19 -4.53 5.42 1.31
CA GLN A 19 -5.94 5.75 1.10
C GLN A 19 -6.84 4.51 1.13
N ILE A 20 -6.28 3.31 0.94
CA ILE A 20 -7.06 2.08 0.85
C ILE A 20 -7.20 1.46 2.26
N PRO A 21 -8.43 1.32 2.79
CA PRO A 21 -8.66 0.68 4.08
C PRO A 21 -8.27 -0.79 4.06
N LEU A 22 -7.60 -1.26 5.12
CA LEU A 22 -7.37 -2.69 5.34
C LEU A 22 -8.66 -3.36 5.82
N ALA A 23 -8.91 -4.58 5.33
CA ALA A 23 -9.95 -5.43 5.86
C ALA A 23 -9.72 -5.67 7.36
N GLN A 24 -10.80 -5.63 8.15
CA GLN A 24 -10.71 -5.69 9.61
C GLN A 24 -9.98 -6.95 10.12
N ALA A 25 -10.17 -8.09 9.44
CA ALA A 25 -9.52 -9.37 9.76
C ALA A 25 -8.02 -9.41 9.45
N ASP A 26 -7.52 -8.50 8.61
CA ASP A 26 -6.12 -8.49 8.18
C ASP A 26 -5.28 -7.45 8.92
N LYS A 27 -5.91 -6.54 9.66
CA LYS A 27 -5.22 -5.49 10.42
C LYS A 27 -4.20 -6.08 11.38
N GLU A 28 -4.56 -7.08 12.16
CA GLU A 28 -3.67 -7.71 13.15
C GLU A 28 -2.41 -8.34 12.51
N LYS A 29 -2.49 -8.78 11.25
CA LYS A 29 -1.35 -9.33 10.50
C LYS A 29 -0.33 -8.26 10.13
N THR A 30 -0.71 -6.99 10.20
CA THR A 30 0.16 -5.84 9.90
C THR A 30 0.76 -5.21 11.17
N ALA A 31 0.78 -5.96 12.29
CA ALA A 31 1.30 -5.45 13.54
C ALA A 31 2.82 -5.18 13.50
N PHE A 32 3.24 -4.09 14.13
CA PHE A 32 4.64 -3.70 14.29
C PHE A 32 4.89 -3.16 15.70
N SER A 33 6.09 -3.44 16.22
CA SER A 33 6.50 -3.05 17.57
C SER A 33 7.22 -1.71 17.55
N THR A 34 6.94 -0.88 18.56
CA THR A 34 7.64 0.36 18.88
C THR A 34 8.11 0.30 20.33
N SER A 35 8.99 1.22 20.74
CA SER A 35 9.37 1.36 22.15
C SER A 35 8.19 1.66 23.08
N SER A 36 7.09 2.21 22.54
CA SER A 36 5.88 2.59 23.27
C SER A 36 4.77 1.55 23.22
N GLY A 37 4.91 0.47 22.44
CA GLY A 37 3.89 -0.57 22.34
C GLY A 37 3.78 -1.23 20.96
N LEU A 38 2.77 -2.09 20.82
CA LEU A 38 2.44 -2.79 19.59
C LEU A 38 1.28 -2.09 18.88
N TYR A 39 1.44 -1.81 17.59
CA TYR A 39 0.45 -1.13 16.75
C TYR A 39 0.22 -1.95 15.49
N HIS A 40 -0.87 -1.68 14.78
CA HIS A 40 -1.15 -2.26 13.47
C HIS A 40 -1.69 -1.19 12.52
N PHE A 41 -1.60 -1.42 11.22
CA PHE A 41 -2.10 -0.47 10.25
C PHE A 41 -3.63 -0.55 10.10
N ASN A 42 -4.24 0.58 9.76
CA ASN A 42 -5.65 0.68 9.40
C ASN A 42 -5.88 0.80 7.88
N VAL A 43 -4.82 1.16 7.16
CA VAL A 43 -4.78 1.35 5.71
C VAL A 43 -3.58 0.56 5.18
N LEU A 44 -3.55 0.30 3.88
CA LEU A 44 -2.50 -0.49 3.25
C LEU A 44 -1.10 0.12 3.51
N PRO A 45 -0.20 -0.59 4.23
CA PRO A 45 1.16 -0.13 4.43
C PRO A 45 2.03 -0.42 3.20
N PHE A 46 3.14 0.31 3.09
CA PHE A 46 4.17 -0.04 2.12
C PHE A 46 4.79 -1.41 2.41
N GLY A 47 5.25 -2.08 1.36
CA GLY A 47 5.95 -3.36 1.48
C GLY A 47 5.02 -4.58 1.64
N LEU A 48 3.70 -4.39 1.70
CA LEU A 48 2.76 -5.51 1.71
C LEU A 48 2.67 -6.16 0.32
N HIS A 49 2.93 -7.47 0.25
CA HIS A 49 2.79 -8.22 -0.99
C HIS A 49 1.34 -8.21 -1.48
N GLY A 50 1.12 -7.86 -2.75
CA GLY A 50 -0.22 -7.77 -3.35
C GLY A 50 -0.90 -6.40 -3.21
N ALA A 51 -0.31 -5.46 -2.47
CA ALA A 51 -0.82 -4.09 -2.33
C ALA A 51 -1.01 -3.32 -3.66
N PRO A 52 -0.14 -3.46 -4.69
CA PRO A 52 -0.38 -2.82 -5.99
C PRO A 52 -1.48 -3.49 -6.83
N ALA A 53 -1.99 -4.65 -6.41
CA ALA A 53 -2.98 -5.44 -7.12
C ALA A 53 -4.40 -5.32 -6.53
N THR A 54 -4.57 -4.54 -5.47
CA THR A 54 -5.86 -4.21 -4.84
C THR A 54 -6.43 -2.96 -5.48
#